data_AF-A0A2D4H6T4-F1
#
_entry.id   AF-A0A2D4H6T4-F1
#
_cell.length_a   1.000
_cell.length_b   1.000
_cell.length_c   1.000
_cell.angle_alpha   90.00
_cell.angle_beta   90.00
_cell.angle_gamma   90.00
#
_symmetry.space_group_name_H-M   'P 1'
#
loop_
_entity.id
_entity.type
_entity.pdbx_description
1 polymer ?
#
loop_
_entity_poly.entity_id
_entity_poly.type
_entity_poly.pdbx_seq_one_letter_code
_entity_poly.pdbx_strand_id
1 'polypeptide(L)'
;LNNKMHISGQFLPSRLQWVGCQGSLVGLRGYTCSFWKLFHTLTVQAAAQPRALLNTGFEDSPRGFLQIMQKYVQDFFGCRACAEHFQEMSRASLDSVKSWDEAVLWLWEKHNVVNARLAGDLSEDPQFPKVQWPTPALCPACHKATQGPSAWDKVQVLHFLKQHYGSHNLVHTYLEEADNPEEQEAQGGGEAFPKGAAREANHGQDPRKSLGSKSKGLDHVIAKEDSLIDPGKRPAGSVVKQEGNQAVSFLGVGFSN
;
A
#
# COMPACT_ATOMS: atom_id res chain seq x y z
N LEU A 1 31.58 6.29 7.34
CA LEU A 1 30.27 5.69 7.02
C LEU A 1 30.45 4.17 6.93
N ASN A 2 29.54 3.35 7.50
CA ASN A 2 29.67 1.88 7.49
C ASN A 2 28.38 1.23 6.96
N ASN A 3 28.26 1.19 5.63
CA ASN A 3 27.28 0.34 4.97
C ASN A 3 27.75 -1.11 5.17
N LYS A 4 27.02 -1.88 5.99
CA LYS A 4 27.42 -3.24 6.43
C LYS A 4 27.59 -4.28 5.30
N MET A 5 27.31 -3.91 4.04
CA MET A 5 27.70 -4.69 2.86
C MET A 5 28.58 -3.84 1.96
N HIS A 6 29.88 -4.14 1.95
CA HIS A 6 30.85 -3.53 1.03
C HIS A 6 30.69 -4.14 -0.36
N ILE A 7 30.00 -3.43 -1.26
CA ILE A 7 30.09 -3.65 -2.71
C ILE A 7 30.90 -2.49 -3.28
N SER A 8 32.12 -2.76 -3.74
CA SER A 8 33.02 -1.74 -4.25
C SER A 8 32.39 -0.97 -5.43
N GLY A 9 32.33 0.36 -5.32
CA GLY A 9 31.86 1.25 -6.38
C GLY A 9 30.35 1.56 -6.40
N GLN A 10 29.57 1.08 -5.42
CA GLN A 10 28.16 1.48 -5.27
C GLN A 10 27.90 1.98 -3.85
N PHE A 11 27.80 3.30 -3.70
CA PHE A 11 27.49 3.96 -2.45
C PHE A 11 26.08 4.57 -2.53
N LEU A 12 25.23 4.24 -1.56
CA LEU A 12 24.00 4.98 -1.32
C LEU A 12 24.33 6.20 -0.42
N PRO A 13 23.63 7.34 -0.59
CA PRO A 13 23.80 8.49 0.28
C PRO A 13 23.61 8.15 1.76
N SER A 14 24.34 8.84 2.63
CA SER A 14 24.27 8.65 4.08
C SER A 14 22.94 9.08 4.71
N ARG A 15 22.15 9.90 4.00
CA ARG A 15 20.84 10.42 4.42
C ARG A 15 19.75 10.00 3.45
N LEU A 16 18.55 9.77 4.00
CA LEU A 16 17.36 9.46 3.21
C LEU A 16 16.75 10.73 2.63
N GLN A 17 16.87 10.93 1.32
CA GLN A 17 16.28 12.08 0.62
C GLN A 17 15.22 11.63 -0.38
N TRP A 18 14.00 12.15 -0.24
CA TRP A 18 12.93 11.93 -1.22
C TRP A 18 12.84 13.12 -2.17
N VAL A 19 12.82 12.85 -3.48
CA VAL A 19 12.55 13.86 -4.52
C VAL A 19 11.20 13.55 -5.16
N GLY A 20 11.16 12.72 -6.22
CA GLY A 20 9.91 12.35 -6.89
C GLY A 20 8.93 11.47 -6.08
N CYS A 21 9.23 11.20 -4.81
CA CYS A 21 8.40 10.48 -3.84
C CYS A 21 8.18 11.26 -2.52
N GLN A 22 8.60 12.53 -2.44
CA GLN A 22 8.34 13.38 -1.28
C GLN A 22 6.82 13.58 -1.09
N GLY A 23 6.33 13.33 0.13
CA GLY A 23 4.94 13.62 0.50
C GLY A 23 4.73 15.11 0.80
N SER A 24 3.50 15.59 0.69
CA SER A 24 3.13 16.94 1.14
C SER A 24 3.12 17.05 2.68
N LEU A 25 2.98 15.91 3.37
CA LEU A 25 3.00 15.78 4.83
C LEU A 25 3.95 14.64 5.24
N VAL A 26 4.47 14.73 6.46
CA VAL A 26 5.31 13.69 7.07
C VAL A 26 4.51 12.38 7.17
N GLY A 27 5.14 11.25 6.82
CA GLY A 27 4.52 9.93 6.80
C GLY A 27 3.81 9.58 5.49
N LEU A 28 3.54 10.54 4.61
CA LEU A 28 2.91 10.26 3.31
C LEU A 28 3.94 9.96 2.21
N ARG A 29 3.53 9.12 1.25
CA ARG A 29 4.34 8.68 0.09
C ARG A 29 5.66 7.99 0.49
N GLY A 30 6.78 8.70 0.40
CA GLY A 30 8.10 8.26 0.86
C GLY A 30 8.49 6.84 0.41
N TYR A 31 8.79 5.99 1.39
CA TYR A 31 9.24 4.61 1.20
C TYR A 31 8.31 3.82 0.28
N THR A 32 6.99 3.86 0.53
CA THR A 32 6.01 3.08 -0.26
C THR A 32 6.00 3.50 -1.74
N CYS A 33 6.13 4.81 -2.01
CA CYS A 33 6.25 5.34 -3.37
C CYS A 33 7.56 4.88 -4.03
N SER A 34 8.69 4.97 -3.32
CA SER A 34 10.00 4.57 -3.85
C SER A 34 10.05 3.07 -4.16
N PHE A 35 9.39 2.26 -3.34
CA PHE A 35 9.31 0.82 -3.47
C PHE A 35 8.54 0.39 -4.73
N TRP A 36 7.38 1.01 -4.99
CA TRP A 36 6.66 0.82 -6.25
C TRP A 36 7.52 1.21 -7.46
N LYS A 37 8.18 2.37 -7.42
CA LYS A 37 9.07 2.81 -8.53
C LYS A 37 10.21 1.81 -8.76
N LEU A 38 10.85 1.33 -7.69
CA LEU A 38 11.89 0.30 -7.79
C LEU A 38 11.36 -0.96 -8.48
N PHE A 39 10.19 -1.48 -8.08
CA PHE A 39 9.62 -2.68 -8.69
C PHE A 39 9.25 -2.48 -10.17
N HIS A 40 8.70 -1.33 -10.55
CA HIS A 40 8.42 -1.00 -11.96
C HIS A 40 9.70 -0.84 -12.81
N THR A 41 10.73 -0.20 -12.26
CA THR A 41 12.05 -0.14 -12.92
C THR A 41 12.67 -1.53 -13.05
N LEU A 42 12.57 -2.38 -12.02
CA LEU A 42 13.09 -3.74 -12.07
C LEU A 42 12.41 -4.62 -13.13
N THR A 43 11.07 -4.57 -13.26
CA THR A 43 10.37 -5.31 -14.32
C THR A 43 10.69 -4.77 -15.72
N VAL A 44 10.78 -3.44 -15.89
CA VAL A 44 11.16 -2.82 -17.17
C VAL A 44 12.61 -3.14 -17.55
N GLN A 45 13.55 -3.10 -16.61
CA GLN A 45 14.94 -3.45 -16.86
C GLN A 45 15.09 -4.93 -17.22
N ALA A 46 14.37 -5.84 -16.56
CA ALA A 46 14.33 -7.26 -16.91
C ALA A 46 13.81 -7.47 -18.34
N ALA A 47 12.74 -6.77 -18.73
CA ALA A 47 12.17 -6.82 -20.09
C ALA A 47 13.07 -6.20 -21.17
N ALA A 48 13.79 -5.12 -20.84
CA ALA A 48 14.64 -4.39 -21.79
C ALA A 48 16.06 -4.98 -21.93
N GLN A 49 16.55 -5.67 -20.90
CA GLN A 49 17.91 -6.22 -20.85
C GLN A 49 17.94 -7.68 -20.38
N PRO A 50 17.39 -8.66 -21.13
CA PRO A 50 17.40 -10.08 -20.72
C PRO A 50 18.79 -10.64 -20.41
N ARG A 51 19.85 -10.09 -21.02
CA ARG A 51 21.25 -10.46 -20.73
C ARG A 51 21.67 -10.16 -19.28
N ALA A 52 21.05 -9.18 -18.61
CA ALA A 52 21.32 -8.87 -17.21
C ALA A 52 20.79 -9.96 -16.25
N LEU A 53 19.95 -10.88 -16.74
CA LEU A 53 19.40 -11.99 -15.98
C LEU A 53 20.22 -13.28 -16.15
N LEU A 54 21.28 -13.29 -16.96
CA LEU A 54 22.10 -14.48 -17.19
C LEU A 54 22.83 -14.92 -15.91
N ASN A 55 22.70 -16.21 -15.58
CA ASN A 55 23.16 -16.86 -14.36
C ASN A 55 22.44 -16.39 -13.08
N THR A 56 21.22 -15.87 -13.20
CA THR A 56 20.38 -15.49 -12.03
C THR A 56 19.32 -16.53 -11.70
N GLY A 57 19.00 -17.45 -12.62
CA GLY A 57 17.87 -18.37 -12.48
C GLY A 57 16.51 -17.76 -12.86
N PHE A 58 16.50 -16.53 -13.37
CA PHE A 58 15.29 -15.84 -13.84
C PHE A 58 15.21 -15.65 -15.35
N GLU A 59 16.21 -16.09 -16.13
CA GLU A 59 16.39 -15.85 -17.56
C GLU A 59 15.08 -15.92 -18.37
N ASP A 60 14.35 -17.03 -18.21
CA ASP A 60 13.05 -17.30 -18.83
C ASP A 60 11.91 -17.42 -17.80
N SER A 61 12.01 -16.73 -16.66
CA SER A 61 11.08 -16.84 -15.52
C SER A 61 10.50 -15.48 -15.06
N PRO A 62 9.74 -14.77 -15.92
CA PRO A 62 9.03 -13.55 -15.52
C PRO A 62 8.05 -13.79 -14.36
N ARG A 63 7.45 -14.99 -14.29
CA ARG A 63 6.61 -15.43 -13.17
C ARG A 63 7.43 -15.58 -11.88
N GLY A 64 8.59 -16.22 -11.92
CA GLY A 64 9.46 -16.39 -10.74
C GLY A 64 9.97 -15.07 -10.18
N PHE A 65 10.28 -14.12 -11.07
CA PHE A 65 10.68 -12.76 -10.71
C PHE A 65 9.58 -12.03 -9.91
N LEU A 66 8.33 -12.05 -10.40
CA LEU A 66 7.18 -11.47 -9.69
C LEU A 66 6.86 -12.22 -8.38
N GLN A 67 7.07 -13.53 -8.32
CA GLN A 67 6.92 -14.31 -7.08
C GLN A 67 7.93 -13.88 -6.00
N ILE A 68 9.15 -13.53 -6.38
CA ILE A 68 10.15 -13.00 -5.43
C ILE A 68 9.79 -11.59 -4.98
N MET A 69 9.28 -10.74 -5.87
CA MET A 69 8.72 -9.44 -5.47
C MET A 69 7.58 -9.61 -4.44
N GLN A 70 6.66 -10.55 -4.66
CA GLN A 70 5.60 -10.88 -3.70
C GLN A 70 6.15 -11.41 -2.38
N LYS A 71 7.12 -12.32 -2.42
CA LYS A 71 7.73 -12.89 -1.22
C LYS A 71 8.50 -11.86 -0.40
N TYR A 72 9.24 -10.96 -1.06
CA TYR A 72 9.88 -9.84 -0.39
C TYR A 72 8.83 -8.95 0.31
N VAL A 73 7.73 -8.63 -0.38
CA VAL A 73 6.65 -7.82 0.21
C VAL A 73 6.04 -8.53 1.43
N GLN A 74 5.82 -9.84 1.35
CA GLN A 74 5.27 -10.64 2.45
C GLN A 74 6.21 -10.71 3.66
N ASP A 75 7.51 -10.87 3.44
CA ASP A 75 8.47 -11.16 4.50
C ASP A 75 9.10 -9.89 5.12
N PHE A 76 9.19 -8.78 4.37
CA PHE A 76 9.97 -7.59 4.76
C PHE A 76 9.22 -6.24 4.70
N PHE A 77 8.03 -6.15 4.08
CA PHE A 77 7.34 -4.86 3.97
C PHE A 77 6.63 -4.49 5.28
N GLY A 78 6.89 -3.28 5.79
CA GLY A 78 6.41 -2.87 7.13
C GLY A 78 4.89 -2.91 7.31
N CYS A 79 4.14 -2.50 6.28
CA CYS A 79 2.68 -2.53 6.29
C CYS A 79 2.15 -3.95 5.99
N ARG A 80 1.82 -4.72 7.03
CA ARG A 80 1.27 -6.09 6.90
C ARG A 80 -0.01 -6.15 6.08
N ALA A 81 -0.98 -5.28 6.37
CA ALA A 81 -2.23 -5.21 5.61
C ALA A 81 -1.99 -4.87 4.13
N CYS A 82 -0.95 -4.09 3.80
CA CYS A 82 -0.57 -3.82 2.41
C CYS A 82 0.00 -5.09 1.74
N ALA A 83 0.80 -5.86 2.48
CA ALA A 83 1.42 -7.09 1.98
C ALA A 83 0.41 -8.23 1.78
N GLU A 84 -0.58 -8.38 2.66
CA GLU A 84 -1.68 -9.34 2.54
C GLU A 84 -2.48 -9.10 1.25
N HIS A 85 -2.93 -7.86 1.03
CA HIS A 85 -3.62 -7.49 -0.21
C HIS A 85 -2.75 -7.68 -1.47
N PHE A 86 -1.44 -7.43 -1.41
CA PHE A 86 -0.55 -7.70 -2.54
C PHE A 86 -0.48 -9.21 -2.83
N GLN A 87 -0.35 -10.03 -1.78
CA GLN A 87 -0.35 -11.48 -1.88
C GLN A 87 -1.67 -12.04 -2.47
N GLU A 88 -2.83 -11.47 -2.12
CA GLU A 88 -4.13 -11.84 -2.70
C GLU A 88 -4.16 -11.57 -4.21
N MET A 89 -3.77 -10.36 -4.64
CA MET A 89 -3.69 -10.00 -6.07
C MET A 89 -2.71 -10.90 -6.85
N SER A 90 -1.58 -11.28 -6.22
CA SER A 90 -0.64 -12.26 -6.75
C SER A 90 -1.28 -13.63 -6.92
N ARG A 91 -1.85 -14.22 -5.85
CA ARG A 91 -2.51 -15.54 -5.92
C ARG A 91 -3.61 -15.61 -6.98
N ALA A 92 -4.35 -14.52 -7.18
CA ALA A 92 -5.45 -14.45 -8.13
C ALA A 92 -5.03 -14.47 -9.62
N SER A 93 -3.78 -14.12 -9.96
CA SER A 93 -3.45 -13.86 -11.37
C SER A 93 -1.97 -13.92 -11.79
N LEU A 94 -1.02 -14.17 -10.90
CA LEU A 94 0.41 -14.18 -11.26
C LEU A 94 0.73 -15.37 -12.20
N ASP A 95 -0.03 -16.47 -12.12
CA ASP A 95 0.13 -17.62 -13.04
C ASP A 95 -0.23 -17.35 -14.51
N SER A 96 -0.94 -16.25 -14.83
CA SER A 96 -1.22 -15.90 -16.22
C SER A 96 -0.05 -15.20 -16.93
N VAL A 97 0.99 -14.76 -16.20
CA VAL A 97 2.16 -14.08 -16.77
C VAL A 97 3.11 -15.09 -17.43
N LYS A 98 3.29 -14.95 -18.75
CA LYS A 98 4.13 -15.82 -19.60
C LYS A 98 5.33 -15.09 -20.22
N SER A 99 5.29 -13.75 -20.33
CA SER A 99 6.38 -12.95 -20.89
C SER A 99 6.82 -11.80 -19.96
N TRP A 100 7.99 -11.23 -20.24
CA TRP A 100 8.49 -10.04 -19.52
C TRP A 100 7.62 -8.80 -19.72
N ASP A 101 7.06 -8.63 -20.91
CA ASP A 101 6.17 -7.52 -21.23
C ASP A 101 4.81 -7.66 -20.52
N GLU A 102 4.33 -8.90 -20.36
CA GLU A 102 3.21 -9.21 -19.47
C GLU A 102 3.55 -8.99 -17.99
N ALA A 103 4.79 -9.21 -17.54
CA ALA A 103 5.18 -8.95 -16.16
C ALA A 103 5.17 -7.43 -15.84
N VAL A 104 5.66 -6.61 -16.77
CA VAL A 104 5.57 -5.14 -16.72
C VAL A 104 4.10 -4.69 -16.65
N LEU A 105 3.25 -5.21 -17.55
CA LEU A 105 1.82 -4.88 -17.57
C LEU A 105 1.07 -5.40 -16.35
N TRP A 106 1.40 -6.60 -15.84
CA TRP A 106 0.76 -7.18 -14.65
C TRP A 106 0.98 -6.31 -13.42
N LEU A 107 2.23 -5.89 -13.18
CA LEU A 107 2.56 -5.04 -12.03
C LEU A 107 1.90 -3.66 -12.14
N TRP A 108 1.86 -3.08 -13.34
CA TRP A 108 1.13 -1.83 -13.63
C TRP A 108 -0.37 -1.97 -13.35
N GLU A 109 -1.00 -3.05 -13.81
CA GLU A 109 -2.43 -3.29 -13.61
C GLU A 109 -2.76 -3.46 -12.12
N LYS A 110 -1.94 -4.20 -11.35
CA LYS A 110 -2.14 -4.34 -9.89
C LYS A 110 -1.90 -3.04 -9.13
N HIS A 111 -0.93 -2.23 -9.54
CA HIS A 111 -0.73 -0.92 -8.94
C HIS A 111 -1.95 -0.01 -9.17
N ASN A 112 -2.59 -0.09 -10.34
CA ASN A 112 -3.83 0.63 -10.62
C ASN A 112 -5.07 0.11 -9.86
N VAL A 113 -5.14 -1.18 -9.54
CA VAL A 113 -6.14 -1.73 -8.59
C VAL A 113 -5.93 -1.14 -7.19
N VAL A 114 -4.67 -1.03 -6.73
CA VAL A 114 -4.34 -0.39 -5.45
C VAL A 114 -4.69 1.11 -5.47
N ASN A 115 -4.39 1.82 -6.56
CA ASN A 115 -4.80 3.23 -6.72
C ASN A 115 -6.32 3.41 -6.65
N ALA A 116 -7.09 2.57 -7.34
CA ALA A 116 -8.55 2.62 -7.31
C ALA A 116 -9.12 2.41 -5.90
N ARG A 117 -8.52 1.51 -5.11
CA ARG A 117 -8.94 1.23 -3.73
C ARG A 117 -8.55 2.33 -2.73
N LEU A 118 -7.39 2.95 -2.93
CA LEU A 118 -6.85 3.97 -2.01
C LEU A 118 -7.27 5.42 -2.37
N ALA A 119 -8.10 5.61 -3.40
CA ALA A 119 -8.63 6.92 -3.77
C ALA A 119 -9.60 7.42 -2.68
N GLY A 120 -9.34 8.60 -2.11
CA GLY A 120 -10.10 9.15 -0.98
C GLY A 120 -9.84 8.49 0.38
N ASP A 121 -8.84 7.60 0.49
CA ASP A 121 -8.45 6.98 1.76
C ASP A 121 -7.67 7.97 2.65
N LEU A 122 -7.66 7.75 3.98
CA LEU A 122 -6.91 8.60 4.91
C LEU A 122 -5.38 8.58 4.71
N SER A 123 -4.85 7.56 4.01
CA SER A 123 -3.45 7.47 3.57
C SER A 123 -3.18 8.13 2.21
N GLU A 124 -4.18 8.72 1.57
CA GLU A 124 -4.02 9.51 0.35
C GLU A 124 -3.34 10.85 0.66
N ASP A 125 -2.38 11.22 -0.18
CA ASP A 125 -1.71 12.52 -0.10
C ASP A 125 -2.56 13.55 -0.86
N PRO A 126 -3.06 14.63 -0.21
CA PRO A 126 -3.94 15.60 -0.86
C PRO A 126 -3.34 16.30 -2.08
N GLN A 127 -2.00 16.36 -2.21
CA GLN A 127 -1.33 16.91 -3.39
C GLN A 127 -1.00 15.85 -4.46
N PHE A 128 -1.13 14.56 -4.12
CA PHE A 128 -0.88 13.42 -5.01
C PHE A 128 -2.02 12.39 -4.94
N PRO A 129 -3.26 12.79 -5.33
CA PRO A 129 -4.42 11.91 -5.30
C PRO A 129 -4.22 10.68 -6.18
N LYS A 130 -4.80 9.55 -5.77
CA LYS A 130 -4.77 8.29 -6.52
C LYS A 130 -5.62 8.43 -7.76
N VAL A 131 -5.02 8.09 -8.88
CA VAL A 131 -5.66 8.11 -10.20
C VAL A 131 -5.31 6.82 -10.94
N GLN A 132 -6.14 6.48 -11.91
CA GLN A 132 -5.75 5.52 -12.94
C GLN A 132 -4.58 6.10 -13.73
N TRP A 133 -3.42 5.44 -13.63
CA TRP A 133 -2.13 5.95 -14.10
C TRP A 133 -1.60 5.13 -15.29
N PRO A 134 -1.02 5.74 -16.35
CA PRO A 134 -0.84 7.18 -16.55
C PRO A 134 -2.16 7.91 -16.80
N THR A 135 -2.23 9.18 -16.39
CA THR A 135 -3.35 10.05 -16.73
C THR A 135 -3.38 10.36 -18.23
N PRO A 136 -4.52 10.76 -18.82
CA PRO A 136 -4.58 11.19 -20.22
C PRO A 136 -3.63 12.35 -20.55
N ALA A 137 -3.31 13.22 -19.58
CA ALA A 137 -2.33 14.28 -19.76
C ALA A 137 -0.88 13.77 -19.88
N LEU A 138 -0.56 12.63 -19.25
CA LEU A 138 0.79 12.05 -19.24
C LEU A 138 1.01 11.07 -20.39
N CYS A 139 -0.04 10.37 -20.84
CA CYS A 139 -0.01 9.51 -22.02
C CYS A 139 -1.38 9.50 -22.72
N PRO A 140 -1.68 10.44 -23.63
CA PRO A 140 -2.96 10.47 -24.34
C PRO A 140 -3.24 9.17 -25.11
N ALA A 141 -2.20 8.63 -25.77
CA ALA A 141 -2.29 7.40 -26.56
C ALA A 141 -2.59 6.12 -25.74
N CYS A 142 -2.37 6.15 -24.42
CA CYS A 142 -2.68 5.04 -23.54
C CYS A 142 -4.20 4.82 -23.34
N HIS A 143 -5.03 5.81 -23.69
CA HIS A 143 -6.48 5.82 -23.44
C HIS A 143 -7.28 5.71 -24.74
N LYS A 144 -8.18 4.72 -24.82
CA LYS A 144 -9.07 4.52 -25.97
C LYS A 144 -10.29 5.44 -25.85
N ALA A 145 -10.29 6.51 -26.63
CA ALA A 145 -11.34 7.53 -26.66
C ALA A 145 -12.78 6.98 -26.87
N THR A 146 -12.93 5.79 -27.45
CA THR A 146 -14.22 5.22 -27.87
C THR A 146 -14.91 4.31 -26.85
N GLN A 147 -14.29 4.03 -25.68
CA GLN A 147 -14.80 3.03 -24.71
C GLN A 147 -14.85 3.55 -23.26
N GLY A 148 -14.76 4.88 -23.07
CA GLY A 148 -14.86 5.53 -21.77
C GLY A 148 -13.55 5.52 -20.94
N PRO A 149 -13.56 6.11 -19.72
CA PRO A 149 -12.35 6.44 -18.96
C PRO A 149 -11.46 5.28 -18.49
N SER A 150 -11.89 4.02 -18.70
CA SER A 150 -11.20 2.82 -18.21
C SER A 150 -10.63 1.95 -19.32
N ALA A 151 -10.75 2.36 -20.58
CA ALA A 151 -10.38 1.54 -21.74
C ALA A 151 -8.92 1.79 -22.15
N TRP A 152 -8.01 0.93 -21.67
CA TRP A 152 -6.59 1.05 -21.95
C TRP A 152 -6.19 0.49 -23.33
N ASP A 153 -5.28 1.19 -24.01
CA ASP A 153 -4.42 0.60 -25.03
C ASP A 153 -3.16 0.00 -24.36
N LYS A 154 -3.16 -1.31 -24.15
CA LYS A 154 -2.04 -2.00 -23.48
C LYS A 154 -0.72 -1.95 -24.26
N VAL A 155 -0.74 -1.71 -25.58
CA VAL A 155 0.48 -1.56 -26.38
C VAL A 155 1.10 -0.18 -26.11
N GLN A 156 0.28 0.87 -26.12
CA GLN A 156 0.74 2.23 -25.81
C GLN A 156 1.14 2.37 -24.33
N VAL A 157 0.41 1.72 -23.41
CA VAL A 157 0.81 1.63 -21.99
C VAL A 157 2.16 0.94 -21.83
N LEU A 158 2.38 -0.22 -22.46
CA LEU A 158 3.66 -0.94 -22.38
C LEU A 158 4.83 -0.10 -22.93
N HIS A 159 4.63 0.58 -24.06
CA HIS A 159 5.62 1.51 -24.60
C HIS A 159 5.92 2.64 -23.61
N PHE A 160 4.89 3.30 -23.08
CA PHE A 160 5.02 4.35 -22.08
C PHE A 160 5.75 3.87 -20.81
N LEU A 161 5.44 2.67 -20.29
CA LEU A 161 6.11 2.08 -19.13
C LEU A 161 7.61 1.88 -19.38
N LYS A 162 7.98 1.33 -20.54
CA LYS A 162 9.38 1.10 -20.93
C LYS A 162 10.19 2.39 -21.09
N GLN A 163 9.54 3.49 -21.51
CA GLN A 163 10.17 4.82 -21.51
C GLN A 163 10.26 5.37 -20.08
N HIS A 164 9.14 5.44 -19.35
CA HIS A 164 9.04 6.11 -18.05
C HIS A 164 9.93 5.48 -16.96
N TYR A 165 10.07 4.16 -16.94
CA TYR A 165 10.89 3.43 -15.97
C TYR A 165 12.23 2.93 -16.53
N GLY A 166 12.55 3.25 -17.79
CA GLY A 166 13.82 2.88 -18.41
C GLY A 166 14.99 3.70 -17.86
N SER A 167 16.19 3.12 -17.89
CA SER A 167 17.41 3.75 -17.37
C SER A 167 17.72 5.16 -17.90
N HIS A 168 17.30 5.47 -19.13
CA HIS A 168 17.47 6.79 -19.76
C HIS A 168 16.63 7.91 -19.14
N ASN A 169 15.61 7.57 -18.33
CA ASN A 169 14.73 8.53 -17.65
C ASN A 169 15.09 8.71 -16.15
N LEU A 170 16.28 8.23 -15.73
CA LEU A 170 16.78 8.42 -14.37
C LEU A 170 17.52 9.77 -14.24
N VAL A 171 17.12 10.58 -13.27
CA VAL A 171 17.75 11.88 -12.97
C VAL A 171 18.79 11.72 -11.88
N HIS A 172 20.07 11.82 -12.26
CA HIS A 172 21.22 11.58 -11.37
C HIS A 172 21.66 12.79 -10.52
N THR A 173 21.07 13.97 -10.73
CA THR A 173 21.43 15.26 -10.08
C THR A 173 21.35 15.24 -8.54
N TYR A 174 20.66 14.26 -7.95
CA TYR A 174 20.43 14.15 -6.51
C TYR A 174 21.24 13.02 -5.85
N LEU A 175 22.32 12.55 -6.50
CA LEU A 175 23.21 11.50 -5.99
C LEU A 175 24.45 12.05 -5.27
N GLU A 176 24.79 13.31 -5.48
CA GLU A 176 25.88 13.99 -4.80
C GLU A 176 25.40 14.41 -3.40
N GLU A 177 26.15 14.06 -2.36
CA GLU A 177 25.85 14.51 -1.01
C GLU A 177 26.00 16.04 -0.97
N ALA A 178 24.93 16.74 -0.63
CA ALA A 178 25.01 18.16 -0.31
C ALA A 178 25.77 18.29 1.02
N ASP A 179 27.10 18.36 0.94
CA ASP A 179 28.03 18.69 2.03
C ASP A 179 27.82 20.15 2.47
N ASN A 180 26.63 20.44 3.03
CA ASN A 180 26.34 21.69 3.70
C ASN A 180 26.42 21.47 5.22
N PRO A 181 27.50 21.90 5.89
CA PRO A 181 27.71 21.63 7.31
C PRO A 181 26.69 22.30 8.24
N GLU A 182 25.96 23.32 7.78
CA GLU A 182 25.01 24.11 8.58
C GLU A 182 23.81 23.31 9.11
N GLU A 183 23.40 22.21 8.46
CA GLU A 183 22.28 21.38 8.95
C GLU A 183 22.66 20.41 10.08
N GLN A 184 23.95 20.30 10.46
CA GLN A 184 24.37 19.31 11.46
C GLN A 184 24.07 19.73 12.90
N GLU A 185 23.90 21.02 13.19
CA GLU A 185 23.68 21.51 14.57
C GLU A 185 22.20 21.47 15.00
N ALA A 186 21.25 21.45 14.05
CA ALA A 186 19.82 21.60 14.35
C ALA A 186 19.13 20.36 14.96
N GLN A 187 19.78 19.19 14.98
CA GLN A 187 19.17 17.91 15.42
C GLN A 187 19.95 17.18 16.54
N GLY A 188 20.92 17.84 17.18
CA GLY A 188 21.70 17.26 18.29
C GLY A 188 20.98 17.17 19.65
N GLY A 189 19.76 17.72 19.76
CA GLY A 189 19.01 17.84 21.02
C GLY A 189 17.89 16.82 21.21
N GLY A 190 18.22 15.54 21.37
CA GLY A 190 17.27 14.47 21.71
C GLY A 190 17.75 13.67 22.93
N GLU A 191 16.95 13.63 24.00
CA GLU A 191 17.40 13.19 25.33
C GLU A 191 17.85 11.72 25.40
N ALA A 192 18.93 11.48 26.14
CA ALA A 192 19.44 10.13 26.40
C ALA A 192 18.63 9.41 27.50
N PHE A 193 18.06 8.25 27.18
CA PHE A 193 17.42 7.37 28.17
C PHE A 193 18.43 6.86 29.22
N PRO A 194 18.20 7.05 30.53
CA PRO A 194 19.08 6.52 31.58
C PRO A 194 19.01 4.99 31.69
N LYS A 195 20.16 4.34 31.94
CA LYS A 195 20.25 2.92 32.31
C LYS A 195 20.54 2.76 33.80
N GLY A 196 19.91 1.76 34.43
CA GLY A 196 20.20 1.28 35.79
C GLY A 196 19.03 1.47 36.75
N ALA A 197 18.75 0.58 37.70
CA ALA A 197 19.34 -0.74 38.00
C ALA A 197 18.29 -1.65 38.67
N ALA A 198 18.56 -2.96 38.71
CA ALA A 198 17.60 -3.96 39.19
C ALA A 198 17.43 -4.01 40.72
N ARG A 199 16.28 -4.51 41.18
CA ARG A 199 16.19 -5.40 42.36
C ARG A 199 14.88 -6.20 42.42
N GLU A 200 14.99 -7.44 42.89
CA GLU A 200 13.89 -8.40 43.02
C GLU A 200 13.02 -8.13 44.27
N ALA A 201 11.75 -8.53 44.27
CA ALA A 201 11.29 -9.76 44.97
C ALA A 201 9.77 -9.86 45.20
N ASN A 202 9.30 -11.12 45.14
CA ASN A 202 8.13 -11.73 45.80
C ASN A 202 6.68 -11.57 45.28
N HIS A 203 6.10 -12.76 45.03
CA HIS A 203 4.67 -13.08 45.00
C HIS A 203 3.95 -12.80 46.33
N GLY A 204 2.62 -12.60 46.28
CA GLY A 204 1.76 -12.81 47.47
C GLY A 204 0.28 -12.38 47.33
N GLN A 205 -0.60 -13.33 46.98
CA GLN A 205 -2.02 -13.47 47.41
C GLN A 205 -3.08 -12.38 47.10
N ASP A 206 -4.14 -12.84 46.41
CA ASP A 206 -5.55 -12.36 46.53
C ASP A 206 -6.15 -12.91 47.85
N PRO A 207 -7.02 -12.16 48.56
CA PRO A 207 -8.45 -12.46 48.43
C PRO A 207 -9.42 -11.26 48.56
N ARG A 208 -10.34 -11.15 47.59
CA ARG A 208 -11.79 -10.82 47.72
C ARG A 208 -12.27 -10.01 48.94
N LYS A 209 -13.01 -8.91 48.69
CA LYS A 209 -14.39 -8.75 49.24
C LYS A 209 -15.26 -7.69 48.55
N SER A 210 -16.57 -7.94 48.62
CA SER A 210 -17.68 -7.14 48.09
C SER A 210 -18.16 -6.06 49.08
N LEU A 211 -18.65 -4.93 48.55
CA LEU A 211 -19.67 -3.97 49.06
C LEU A 211 -19.70 -2.80 48.06
N GLY A 212 -20.78 -2.30 47.45
CA GLY A 212 -22.21 -2.62 47.57
C GLY A 212 -23.03 -1.39 48.02
N SER A 213 -23.49 -0.52 47.09
CA SER A 213 -24.67 0.35 47.32
C SER A 213 -25.20 1.09 46.07
N LYS A 214 -26.47 0.82 45.73
CA LYS A 214 -27.57 1.74 45.34
C LYS A 214 -27.20 3.13 44.75
N SER A 215 -27.45 3.40 43.47
CA SER A 215 -28.73 3.76 42.83
C SER A 215 -29.26 5.18 43.10
N LYS A 216 -29.39 5.98 42.03
CA LYS A 216 -30.51 6.92 41.82
C LYS A 216 -30.84 6.96 40.32
N GLY A 217 -32.05 6.54 39.96
CA GLY A 217 -32.65 6.84 38.67
C GLY A 217 -33.53 8.09 38.74
N LEU A 218 -34.01 8.54 37.59
CA LEU A 218 -35.14 9.46 37.45
C LEU A 218 -35.81 9.16 36.10
N ASP A 219 -37.03 8.63 36.14
CA ASP A 219 -37.84 8.22 34.99
C ASP A 219 -38.89 9.30 34.60
N HIS A 220 -39.18 9.43 33.29
CA HIS A 220 -40.45 9.96 32.76
C HIS A 220 -40.62 9.63 31.24
N VAL A 221 -41.51 8.79 30.68
CA VAL A 221 -42.81 8.17 31.05
C VAL A 221 -44.00 9.16 30.99
N ILE A 222 -45.03 9.03 30.14
CA ILE A 222 -45.28 8.17 28.94
C ILE A 222 -46.45 8.72 28.08
N ALA A 223 -46.43 8.56 26.74
CA ALA A 223 -47.59 8.33 25.82
C ALA A 223 -47.11 8.39 24.34
N LYS A 224 -47.44 7.52 23.36
CA LYS A 224 -48.42 6.43 23.16
C LYS A 224 -49.84 6.81 22.68
N GLU A 225 -50.06 6.59 21.37
CA GLU A 225 -51.13 5.79 20.69
C GLU A 225 -51.01 6.08 19.14
N ASP A 226 -51.30 5.26 18.12
CA ASP A 226 -52.07 4.01 17.86
C ASP A 226 -53.43 4.25 17.10
N SER A 227 -53.99 3.21 16.46
CA SER A 227 -55.12 3.13 15.50
C SER A 227 -54.85 3.49 14.01
N LEU A 228 -55.41 2.87 12.96
CA LEU A 228 -55.95 1.52 12.60
C LEU A 228 -56.78 1.72 11.30
N ILE A 229 -56.67 0.83 10.29
CA ILE A 229 -57.73 0.34 9.35
C ILE A 229 -57.11 -0.42 8.14
N ASP A 230 -57.70 -1.57 7.79
CA ASP A 230 -57.52 -2.40 6.57
C ASP A 230 -58.95 -2.88 6.16
N PRO A 231 -59.31 -3.09 4.87
CA PRO A 231 -59.21 -4.44 4.28
C PRO A 231 -58.96 -4.53 2.74
N GLY A 232 -57.82 -5.14 2.37
CA GLY A 232 -57.76 -6.39 1.59
C GLY A 232 -58.12 -6.51 0.08
N LYS A 233 -57.19 -7.13 -0.69
CA LYS A 233 -57.45 -8.32 -1.57
C LYS A 233 -56.17 -8.96 -2.15
N ARG A 234 -56.17 -10.29 -2.26
CA ARG A 234 -55.21 -11.17 -2.99
C ARG A 234 -55.95 -11.78 -4.23
N PRO A 235 -55.34 -12.57 -5.16
CA PRO A 235 -54.02 -13.26 -5.18
C PRO A 235 -53.23 -12.99 -6.50
N ALA A 236 -52.18 -13.69 -6.98
CA ALA A 236 -51.42 -14.90 -6.58
C ALA A 236 -50.00 -14.83 -7.22
N GLY A 237 -49.02 -15.66 -6.80
CA GLY A 237 -47.87 -16.01 -7.65
C GLY A 237 -46.46 -16.14 -7.02
N SER A 238 -45.89 -17.35 -7.11
CA SER A 238 -44.45 -17.69 -7.17
C SER A 238 -43.44 -17.24 -6.08
N VAL A 239 -43.04 -18.26 -5.31
CA VAL A 239 -41.75 -18.54 -4.62
C VAL A 239 -40.51 -18.02 -5.39
N VAL A 240 -39.47 -17.45 -4.75
CA VAL A 240 -38.23 -18.14 -4.26
C VAL A 240 -37.54 -17.33 -3.13
N LYS A 241 -36.90 -18.05 -2.19
CA LYS A 241 -36.11 -17.53 -1.05
C LYS A 241 -34.97 -16.58 -1.44
N GLN A 242 -34.73 -15.57 -0.61
CA GLN A 242 -33.49 -14.81 -0.56
C GLN A 242 -32.96 -14.77 0.89
N GLU A 243 -31.82 -15.42 1.13
CA GLU A 243 -30.96 -15.22 2.30
C GLU A 243 -29.66 -14.59 1.75
N GLY A 244 -29.08 -13.51 2.28
CA GLY A 244 -29.41 -12.81 3.53
C GLY A 244 -28.29 -12.99 4.56
N ASN A 245 -27.08 -12.49 4.25
CA ASN A 245 -26.04 -12.36 5.27
C ASN A 245 -25.18 -11.11 5.02
N GLN A 246 -25.51 -10.02 5.71
CA GLN A 246 -24.63 -8.86 5.85
C GLN A 246 -23.69 -9.11 7.04
N ALA A 247 -22.38 -9.07 6.80
CA ALA A 247 -21.39 -8.99 7.87
C ALA A 247 -20.76 -7.60 7.82
N VAL A 248 -21.29 -6.68 8.63
CA VAL A 248 -20.70 -5.35 8.83
C VAL A 248 -19.62 -5.47 9.91
N SER A 249 -18.35 -5.52 9.50
CA SER A 249 -17.22 -5.48 10.43
C SER A 249 -16.76 -4.04 10.66
N PHE A 250 -17.33 -3.37 11.65
CA PHE A 250 -16.68 -2.25 12.31
C PHE A 250 -15.56 -2.77 13.21
N LEU A 251 -14.35 -2.23 13.05
CA LEU A 251 -13.22 -2.10 14.00
C LEU A 251 -11.98 -1.76 13.11
N GLY A 252 -11.28 -0.64 13.24
CA GLY A 252 -11.23 0.29 14.37
C GLY A 252 -9.89 0.22 15.12
N VAL A 253 -8.77 0.17 14.40
CA VAL A 253 -7.42 0.37 14.96
C VAL A 253 -6.64 1.28 14.01
N GLY A 254 -6.08 2.37 14.52
CA GLY A 254 -5.36 3.36 13.72
C GLY A 254 -3.99 2.89 13.26
N PHE A 255 -3.56 3.37 12.09
CA PHE A 255 -2.23 3.12 11.55
C PHE A 255 -1.33 4.34 11.73
N SER A 256 -0.20 4.13 12.38
CA SER A 256 0.97 5.01 12.32
C SER A 256 2.19 4.13 12.10
N ASN A 257 3.14 4.67 11.31
CA ASN A 257 4.36 4.04 10.79
C ASN A 257 4.18 3.17 9.53
#